data_AF-A0A850TY94-F1
#
_entry.id   AF-A0A850TY94-F1
#
_cell.length_a   1.000
_cell.length_b   1.000
_cell.length_c   1.000
_cell.angle_alpha   90.00
_cell.angle_beta   90.00
_cell.angle_gamma   90.00
#
_symmetry.space_group_name_H-M   'P 1'
#
loop_
_entity.id
_entity.type
_entity.pdbx_description
1 polymer ?
#
loop_
_entity_poly.entity_id
_entity_poly.type
_entity_poly.pdbx_seq_one_letter_code
_entity_poly.pdbx_strand_id
1 'polypeptide(L)' 'QTEKPHKCPKCNKGFRWCSGVIKHQRTHTGEKLFTCSECRKNFGVSFHLISHRRMHTGERPYP' A
#
# COMPACT_ATOMS: atom_id res chain seq x y z
N GLN A 1 21.26 -11.55 -8.46
CA GLN A 1 21.04 -10.16 -8.01
C GLN A 1 19.60 -9.80 -8.32
N THR A 2 18.83 -9.26 -7.37
CA THR A 2 17.45 -8.86 -7.66
C THR A 2 17.47 -7.57 -8.45
N GLU A 3 17.41 -7.66 -9.77
CA GLU A 3 17.34 -6.46 -10.61
C GLU A 3 16.09 -5.65 -10.26
N LYS A 4 16.30 -4.34 -10.12
CA LYS A 4 15.26 -3.36 -9.79
C LYS A 4 15.23 -2.31 -10.90
N PRO A 5 14.74 -2.67 -12.10
CA PRO A 5 14.82 -1.80 -13.26
C PRO A 5 13.96 -0.54 -13.12
N HIS A 6 12.92 -0.58 -12.27
CA HIS A 6 12.00 0.54 -12.10
C HIS A 6 12.39 1.37 -10.88
N LYS A 7 12.81 2.61 -11.10
CA LYS A 7 13.23 3.52 -10.03
C LYS A 7 12.20 4.62 -9.80
N CYS A 8 12.05 5.03 -8.56
CA CYS A 8 11.27 6.21 -8.22
C CYS A 8 11.97 7.48 -8.72
N PRO A 9 11.29 8.36 -9.48
CA PRO A 9 11.92 9.59 -9.96
C PRO A 9 12.23 10.61 -8.85
N LYS A 10 11.56 10.52 -7.69
CA LYS A 10 11.76 11.47 -6.58
C LYS A 10 12.92 11.10 -5.65
N CYS A 11 13.14 9.81 -5.40
CA CYS A 11 14.11 9.34 -4.40
C CYS A 11 15.02 8.19 -4.88
N ASN A 12 14.98 7.85 -6.16
CA ASN A 12 15.78 6.79 -6.80
C ASN A 12 15.62 5.38 -6.22
N LYS A 13 14.67 5.16 -5.32
CA LYS A 13 14.37 3.83 -4.77
C LYS A 13 13.95 2.87 -5.89
N GLY A 14 14.65 1.74 -5.98
CA GLY A 14 14.41 0.71 -7.00
C GLY A 14 13.36 -0.32 -6.59
N PHE A 15 12.58 -0.77 -7.57
CA PHE A 15 11.54 -1.78 -7.47
C PHE A 15 11.66 -2.78 -8.61
N ARG A 16 11.24 -4.02 -8.32
CA ARG A 16 11.23 -5.09 -9.32
C ARG A 16 10.21 -4.82 -10.42
N TRP A 17 9.06 -4.21 -10.09
CA TRP A 17 7.91 -4.00 -10.99
C TRP A 17 7.44 -2.54 -10.99
N CYS A 18 6.90 -2.04 -12.11
CA CYS A 18 6.31 -0.70 -12.23
C CYS A 18 5.24 -0.41 -11.18
N SER A 19 4.38 -1.39 -10.87
CA SER A 19 3.33 -1.26 -9.86
C SER A 19 3.89 -0.92 -8.47
N GLY A 20 5.11 -1.39 -8.16
CA GLY A 20 5.84 -1.04 -6.95
C GLY A 20 6.22 0.44 -6.89
N VAL A 21 6.67 1.01 -8.02
CA VAL A 21 7.00 2.44 -8.13
C VAL A 21 5.74 3.30 -7.96
N ILE A 22 4.64 2.95 -8.64
CA ILE A 22 3.36 3.70 -8.57
C ILE A 22 2.81 3.68 -7.14
N LYS A 23 2.78 2.51 -6.49
CA LYS A 23 2.35 2.37 -5.10
C LYS A 23 3.22 3.22 -4.16
N HIS A 24 4.53 3.21 -4.39
CA HIS A 24 5.47 3.98 -3.59
C HIS A 24 5.34 5.49 -3.82
N GLN A 25 5.03 5.97 -5.02
CA GLN A 25 4.84 7.40 -5.27
C GLN A 25 3.76 8.02 -4.37
N ARG A 26 2.73 7.24 -4.00
CA ARG A 26 1.70 7.67 -3.03
C ARG A 26 2.25 8.01 -1.66
N THR A 27 3.41 7.47 -1.26
CA THR A 27 4.07 7.84 0.00
C THR A 27 4.70 9.23 -0.05
N HIS A 28 4.99 9.74 -1.24
CA HIS A 28 5.51 11.11 -1.42
C HIS A 28 4.40 12.15 -1.47
N THR A 29 3.23 11.79 -2.03
CA THR A 29 2.08 12.70 -2.12
C THR A 29 1.23 12.70 -0.84
N GLY A 30 1.34 11.64 -0.03
CA GLY A 30 0.46 11.45 1.12
C GLY A 30 -0.97 11.09 0.72
N GLU A 31 -1.21 10.80 -0.56
CA GLU A 31 -2.53 10.40 -1.05
C GLU A 31 -2.97 9.11 -0.38
N LYS A 32 -4.03 9.21 0.42
CA LYS A 32 -4.67 8.07 1.06
C LYS A 32 -6.05 7.88 0.45
N LEU A 33 -6.08 7.16 -0.68
CA LEU A 33 -7.27 6.97 -1.50
C LEU A 33 -8.29 6.00 -0.90
N PHE A 34 -7.87 5.17 0.06
CA PHE A 34 -8.69 4.09 0.60
C PHE A 34 -9.08 4.41 2.04
N THR A 35 -10.36 4.73 2.27
CA THR A 35 -10.88 5.06 3.61
C THR A 35 -11.57 3.86 4.22
N CYS A 36 -11.27 3.55 5.47
CA CYS A 36 -12.04 2.58 6.24
C CYS A 36 -13.41 3.18 6.60
N SER A 37 -14.49 2.48 6.26
CA SER A 37 -15.86 2.91 6.59
C SER A 37 -16.14 2.92 8.08
N GLU A 38 -15.49 2.05 8.85
CA GLU A 38 -15.80 1.80 10.26
C GLU A 38 -15.09 2.78 11.20
N CYS A 39 -13.82 3.12 10.92
CA CYS A 39 -13.03 4.01 11.78
C CYS A 39 -12.48 5.26 11.05
N ARG A 40 -12.87 5.47 9.78
CA ARG A 40 -12.45 6.60 8.93
C ARG A 40 -10.92 6.73 8.72
N LYS A 41 -10.16 5.68 9.05
CA LYS A 41 -8.71 5.63 8.82
C LYS A 41 -8.40 5.50 7.33
N ASN A 42 -7.45 6.31 6.86
CA ASN A 42 -7.10 6.38 5.44
C ASN A 42 -5.81 5.59 5.14
N PHE A 43 -5.77 4.94 3.96
CA PHE A 43 -4.66 4.13 3.47
C PHE A 43 -4.31 4.50 2.02
N GLY A 44 -3.02 4.48 1.67
CA GLY A 44 -2.56 4.69 0.28
C GLY A 44 -2.68 3.45 -0.61
N VAL A 45 -3.05 2.30 -0.03
CA VAL A 45 -2.99 0.98 -0.68
C VAL A 45 -4.19 0.14 -0.26
N SER A 46 -4.91 -0.43 -1.23
CA SER A 46 -6.08 -1.29 -0.99
C SER A 46 -5.77 -2.49 -0.10
N PHE A 47 -4.65 -3.18 -0.32
CA PHE A 47 -4.24 -4.33 0.50
C PHE A 47 -4.14 -3.99 1.99
N HIS A 48 -3.62 -2.82 2.34
CA HIS A 48 -3.54 -2.40 3.74
C HIS A 48 -4.93 -2.12 4.34
N LEU A 49 -5.85 -1.54 3.56
CA LEU A 49 -7.25 -1.36 4.00
C LEU A 49 -7.93 -2.72 4.21
N ILE A 50 -7.78 -3.66 3.28
CA ILE A 50 -8.38 -5.00 3.41
C ILE A 50 -7.86 -5.71 4.65
N SER A 51 -6.54 -5.72 4.86
CA SER A 51 -5.94 -6.30 6.07
C SER A 51 -6.41 -5.60 7.34
N HIS A 52 -6.58 -4.28 7.30
CA HIS A 52 -7.06 -3.50 8.44
C HIS A 52 -8.51 -3.84 8.79
N ARG A 53 -9.39 -3.99 7.80
CA ARG A 53 -10.80 -4.34 8.03
C ARG A 53 -10.98 -5.67 8.76
N ARG A 54 -10.09 -6.64 8.52
CA ARG A 54 -10.10 -7.92 9.25
C ARG A 54 -9.92 -7.76 10.76
N MET A 55 -9.29 -6.67 11.21
CA MET A 55 -9.16 -6.39 12.64
C MET A 55 -10.50 -6.00 13.28
N HIS A 56 -11.41 -5.39 12.52
CA HIS A 56 -12.72 -5.00 13.04
C HIS A 56 -13.70 -6.16 13.05
N THR A 57 -13.65 -7.03 12.03
CA THR A 57 -14.53 -8.20 11.95
C THR A 57 -14.12 -9.31 12.91
N GLY A 58 -12.89 -9.26 13.45
CA GLY A 58 -12.35 -10.34 14.29
C GLY A 58 -12.17 -11.66 13.55
N GLU A 59 -12.29 -11.66 12.22
CA GLU A 59 -12.14 -12.85 11.40
C GLU A 59 -10.69 -13.33 11.44
N ARG A 60 -10.46 -14.44 12.13
CA ARG A 60 -9.24 -15.22 11.98
C ARG A 60 -9.29 -15.94 10.63
N PRO A 61 -8.35 -15.69 9.70
CA PRO A 61 -8.39 -16.32 8.38
C PRO A 61 -8.10 -17.82 8.40
N TYR A 62 -7.65 -18.36 9.54
CA TYR A 62 -7.41 -19.77 9.76
C TYR A 62 -8.05 -20.19 11.09
N PRO A 63 -8.72 -21.36 11.15
CA PRO A 63 -9.19 -21.95 12.40
C PRO A 63 -8.04 -22.20 13.38
#